data_AF-A0A954YXZ3-F1
#
_entry.id   AF-A0A954YXZ3-F1
#
_cell.length_a   1.000
_cell.length_b   1.000
_cell.length_c   1.000
_cell.angle_alpha   90.00
_cell.angle_beta   90.00
_cell.angle_gamma   90.00
#
_symmetry.space_group_name_H-M   'P 1'
#
loop_
_entity.id
_entity.type
_entity.pdbx_description
1 polymer ?
#
loop_
_entity_poly.entity_id
_entity_poly.type
_entity_poly.pdbx_seq_one_letter_code
_entity_poly.pdbx_strand_id
1 'polypeptide(L)'
;MRVVVAIGGNALVEPSGDGTIPAQFRCSRVVARPLSDLVEAGWQVVVTHGNGPQVGSVMRRVELSSKEIYPIDLGLAVADTQGGMGYMICQTWRNELRRRGHNRAVTAVITTVTIDPKDPGFVHPTKPIGGFMDEQTARGHERDDGWKIVEDSGRGFRRVVASPRPKSVNEMPTIKALVDAGALVVAGGGGGIPVIHDEKGDEQGVEAVIDK
;
A
#
# COMPACT_ATOMS: atom_id res chain seq x y z
N MET A 1 -2.65 -10.95 -24.24
CA MET A 1 -1.40 -10.36 -23.70
C MET A 1 -1.65 -9.87 -22.29
N ARG A 2 -0.61 -9.78 -21.45
CA ARG A 2 -0.73 -9.37 -20.04
C ARG A 2 0.01 -8.06 -19.81
N VAL A 3 -0.55 -7.21 -18.95
CA VAL A 3 0.06 -5.95 -18.53
C VAL A 3 -0.09 -5.80 -17.02
N VAL A 4 0.97 -5.32 -16.38
CA VAL A 4 0.94 -4.88 -14.98
C VAL A 4 0.95 -3.36 -14.98
N VAL A 5 -0.04 -2.74 -14.33
CA VAL A 5 -0.19 -1.29 -14.21
C VAL A 5 0.08 -0.88 -12.77
N ALA A 6 1.07 -0.02 -12.56
CA ALA A 6 1.39 0.54 -11.25
C ALA A 6 0.77 1.92 -11.08
N ILE A 7 -0.21 2.03 -10.18
CA ILE A 7 -0.85 3.29 -9.82
C ILE A 7 0.01 3.98 -8.74
N GLY A 8 0.45 5.21 -8.98
CA GLY A 8 1.20 5.98 -7.98
C GLY A 8 0.38 6.22 -6.70
N GLY A 9 1.04 6.30 -5.54
CA GLY A 9 0.34 6.53 -4.25
C GLY A 9 -0.46 7.84 -4.19
N ASN A 10 -0.06 8.84 -5.00
CA ASN A 10 -0.76 10.12 -5.12
C ASN A 10 -1.89 10.09 -6.15
N ALA A 11 -2.02 9.03 -6.96
CA ALA A 11 -3.08 8.95 -7.96
C ALA A 11 -4.47 8.83 -7.35
N LEU A 12 -4.56 8.45 -6.07
CA LEU A 12 -5.81 8.42 -5.30
C LEU A 12 -5.93 9.58 -4.31
N VAL A 13 -5.11 10.63 -4.45
CA VAL A 13 -5.21 11.88 -3.68
C VAL A 13 -5.42 13.02 -4.67
N GLU A 14 -6.34 13.94 -4.37
CA GLU A 14 -6.55 15.09 -5.25
C GLU A 14 -5.34 16.04 -5.20
N PRO A 15 -5.03 16.75 -6.30
CA PRO A 15 -3.94 17.75 -6.31
C PRO A 15 -4.12 18.86 -5.27
N SER A 16 -5.37 19.12 -4.86
CA SER A 16 -5.72 20.04 -3.77
C SER A 16 -5.23 19.59 -2.39
N GLY A 17 -4.79 18.34 -2.26
CA GLY A 17 -4.41 17.71 -0.99
C GLY A 17 -5.60 17.17 -0.19
N ASP A 18 -6.83 17.25 -0.71
CA ASP A 18 -7.99 16.64 -0.07
C ASP A 18 -7.89 15.11 -0.13
N GLY A 19 -7.65 14.50 1.03
CA GLY A 19 -7.54 13.05 1.23
C GLY A 19 -8.82 12.37 1.69
N THR A 20 -9.98 13.06 1.67
CA THR A 20 -11.26 12.49 2.12
C THR A 20 -11.67 11.26 1.31
N ILE A 21 -12.40 10.33 1.93
CA ILE A 21 -12.86 9.10 1.26
C ILE A 21 -13.65 9.38 -0.04
N PRO A 22 -14.59 10.37 -0.09
CA PRO A 22 -15.22 10.73 -1.35
C PRO A 22 -14.25 11.19 -2.44
N ALA A 23 -13.20 11.94 -2.08
CA ALA A 23 -12.14 12.36 -3.02
C ALA A 23 -11.37 11.15 -3.57
N GLN A 24 -10.95 10.22 -2.71
CA GLN A 24 -10.25 9.00 -3.14
C GLN A 24 -11.10 8.15 -4.09
N PHE A 25 -12.42 8.08 -3.86
CA PHE A 25 -13.35 7.45 -4.81
C PHE A 25 -13.47 8.22 -6.13
N ARG A 26 -13.45 9.57 -6.14
CA ARG A 26 -13.44 10.35 -7.38
C ARG A 26 -12.18 10.04 -8.20
N CYS A 27 -11.01 10.07 -7.58
CA CYS A 27 -9.75 9.68 -8.21
C CYS A 27 -9.78 8.25 -8.74
N SER A 28 -10.29 7.29 -7.96
CA SER A 28 -10.43 5.89 -8.38
C SER A 28 -11.30 5.74 -9.63
N ARG A 29 -12.39 6.52 -9.75
CA ARG A 29 -13.23 6.54 -10.98
C ARG A 29 -12.49 7.10 -12.19
N VAL A 30 -11.58 8.05 -12.00
CA VAL A 30 -10.73 8.58 -13.09
C VAL A 30 -9.76 7.50 -13.55
N VAL A 31 -9.10 6.81 -12.60
CA VAL A 31 -8.16 5.71 -12.89
C VAL A 31 -8.83 4.51 -13.55
N ALA A 32 -10.09 4.21 -13.20
CA ALA A 32 -10.84 3.10 -13.80
C ALA A 32 -11.03 3.21 -15.32
N ARG A 33 -11.01 4.43 -15.89
CA ARG A 33 -11.19 4.67 -17.33
C ARG A 33 -10.05 4.08 -18.17
N PRO A 34 -8.77 4.51 -18.02
CA PRO A 34 -7.67 3.93 -18.78
C PRO A 34 -7.45 2.44 -18.51
N LEU A 35 -7.77 1.96 -17.30
CA LEU A 35 -7.75 0.52 -17.03
C LEU A 35 -8.78 -0.26 -17.86
N SER A 36 -9.96 0.33 -18.09
CA SER A 36 -11.01 -0.27 -18.91
C SER A 36 -10.69 -0.16 -20.41
N ASP A 37 -10.01 0.91 -20.85
CA ASP A 37 -9.51 1.04 -22.22
C ASP A 37 -8.56 -0.12 -22.58
N LEU A 38 -7.67 -0.51 -21.65
CA LEU A 38 -6.79 -1.68 -21.82
C LEU A 38 -7.58 -2.99 -21.93
N VAL A 39 -8.65 -3.13 -21.16
CA VAL A 39 -9.51 -4.33 -21.21
C VAL A 39 -10.23 -4.43 -22.56
N GLU A 40 -10.74 -3.31 -23.09
CA GLU A 40 -11.35 -3.21 -24.43
C GLU A 40 -10.35 -3.55 -25.54
N ALA A 41 -9.09 -3.12 -25.40
CA ALA A 41 -7.99 -3.48 -26.29
C ALA A 41 -7.52 -4.95 -26.15
N GLY A 42 -8.19 -5.77 -25.34
CA GLY A 42 -7.94 -7.21 -25.23
C GLY A 42 -6.85 -7.60 -24.22
N TRP A 43 -6.39 -6.68 -23.38
CA TRP A 43 -5.38 -6.98 -22.35
C TRP A 43 -5.99 -7.71 -21.14
N GLN A 44 -5.18 -8.57 -20.54
CA GLN A 44 -5.37 -9.02 -19.17
C GLN A 44 -4.58 -8.08 -18.26
N VAL A 45 -5.27 -7.40 -17.36
CA VAL A 45 -4.69 -6.30 -16.57
C VAL A 45 -4.55 -6.73 -15.11
N VAL A 46 -3.34 -6.62 -14.58
CA VAL A 46 -3.05 -6.67 -13.15
C VAL A 46 -2.68 -5.27 -12.69
N VAL A 47 -3.24 -4.84 -11.56
CA VAL A 47 -3.03 -3.51 -11.01
C VAL A 47 -2.29 -3.63 -9.68
N THR A 48 -1.22 -2.88 -9.53
CA THR A 48 -0.63 -2.57 -8.22
C THR A 48 -0.81 -1.09 -7.91
N HIS A 49 -0.69 -0.70 -6.64
CA HIS A 49 -0.83 0.69 -6.24
C HIS A 49 0.12 1.07 -5.11
N GLY A 50 0.54 2.33 -5.06
CA GLY A 50 1.12 2.93 -3.86
C GLY A 50 0.06 3.18 -2.79
N ASN A 51 0.50 3.41 -1.55
CA ASN A 51 -0.40 3.70 -0.42
C ASN A 51 0.16 4.77 0.54
N GLY A 52 1.25 5.49 0.17
CA GLY A 52 1.98 6.37 1.10
C GLY A 52 1.10 7.36 1.88
N PRO A 53 0.27 8.17 1.20
CA PRO A 53 -0.67 9.07 1.89
C PRO A 53 -1.71 8.34 2.76
N GLN A 54 -2.20 7.20 2.30
CA GLN A 54 -3.25 6.43 2.97
C GLN A 54 -2.71 5.69 4.21
N VAL A 55 -1.55 5.06 4.12
CA VAL A 55 -0.89 4.40 5.26
C VAL A 55 -0.46 5.43 6.29
N GLY A 56 0.01 6.60 5.85
CA GLY A 56 0.27 7.73 6.76
C GLY A 56 -0.98 8.19 7.52
N SER A 57 -2.14 8.20 6.85
CA SER A 57 -3.42 8.53 7.48
C SER A 57 -3.91 7.42 8.43
N VAL A 58 -3.64 6.15 8.14
CA VAL A 58 -3.87 5.03 9.08
C VAL A 58 -3.01 5.20 10.32
N MET A 59 -1.69 5.39 10.16
CA MET A 59 -0.78 5.57 11.30
C MET A 59 -1.17 6.78 12.15
N ARG A 60 -1.58 7.89 11.54
CA ARG A 60 -2.09 9.05 12.28
C ARG A 60 -3.36 8.72 13.08
N ARG A 61 -4.27 7.90 12.55
CA ARG A 61 -5.43 7.44 13.32
C ARG A 61 -4.99 6.60 14.52
N VAL A 62 -4.03 5.70 14.33
CA VAL A 62 -3.44 4.89 15.40
C VAL A 62 -2.85 5.76 16.50
N GLU A 63 -2.04 6.77 16.14
CA GLU A 63 -1.45 7.72 17.09
C GLU A 63 -2.53 8.43 17.92
N LEU A 64 -3.55 8.98 17.25
CA LEU A 64 -4.66 9.70 17.89
C LEU A 64 -5.52 8.80 18.79
N SER A 65 -5.73 7.53 18.42
CA SER A 65 -6.58 6.59 19.17
C SER A 65 -5.82 5.74 20.19
N SER A 66 -4.48 5.78 20.21
CA SER A 66 -3.62 4.88 20.99
C SER A 66 -3.90 4.86 22.51
N LYS A 67 -4.48 5.93 23.05
CA LYS A 67 -4.86 6.04 24.47
C LYS A 67 -6.20 5.40 24.80
N GLU A 68 -7.01 5.09 23.79
CA GLU A 68 -8.37 4.56 23.92
C GLU A 68 -8.51 3.14 23.36
N ILE A 69 -7.72 2.81 22.32
CA ILE A 69 -7.77 1.54 21.60
C ILE A 69 -6.33 1.08 21.35
N TYR A 70 -6.11 -0.24 21.36
CA TYR A 70 -4.81 -0.84 21.07
C TYR A 70 -4.27 -0.36 19.70
N PRO A 71 -2.96 -0.07 19.60
CA PRO A 71 -2.36 0.32 18.34
C PRO A 71 -2.20 -0.89 17.41
N ILE A 72 -2.14 -0.62 16.11
CA ILE A 72 -1.71 -1.59 15.09
C ILE A 72 -0.33 -1.18 14.56
N ASP A 73 0.44 -2.18 14.12
CA ASP A 73 1.75 -1.94 13.52
C ASP A 73 1.64 -1.48 12.06
N LEU A 74 2.79 -1.10 11.48
CA LEU A 74 2.86 -0.65 10.10
C LEU A 74 2.46 -1.75 9.09
N GLY A 75 2.74 -3.03 9.38
CA GLY A 75 2.40 -4.14 8.49
C GLY A 75 0.88 -4.32 8.36
N LEU A 76 0.17 -4.28 9.49
CA LEU A 76 -1.29 -4.32 9.52
C LEU A 76 -1.90 -3.03 8.93
N ALA A 77 -1.28 -1.87 9.13
CA ALA A 77 -1.69 -0.64 8.46
C ALA A 77 -1.54 -0.76 6.93
N VAL A 78 -0.49 -1.41 6.43
CA VAL A 78 -0.36 -1.73 4.99
C VAL A 78 -1.49 -2.67 4.57
N ALA A 79 -1.79 -3.72 5.32
CA ALA A 79 -2.89 -4.64 5.03
C ALA A 79 -4.26 -3.93 4.95
N ASP A 80 -4.56 -3.05 5.91
CA ASP A 80 -5.76 -2.20 5.92
C ASP A 80 -5.86 -1.35 4.65
N THR A 81 -4.74 -0.75 4.22
CA THR A 81 -4.73 0.02 2.98
C THR A 81 -4.87 -0.84 1.74
N GLN A 82 -4.36 -2.08 1.72
CA GLN A 82 -4.61 -3.00 0.61
C GLN A 82 -6.10 -3.34 0.50
N GLY A 83 -6.75 -3.66 1.62
CA GLY A 83 -8.18 -3.95 1.66
C GLY A 83 -9.02 -2.74 1.25
N GLY A 84 -8.79 -1.59 1.89
CA GLY A 84 -9.55 -0.36 1.66
C GLY A 84 -9.37 0.19 0.24
N MET A 85 -8.12 0.35 -0.22
CA MET A 85 -7.83 0.86 -1.57
C MET A 85 -8.18 -0.16 -2.65
N GLY A 86 -7.90 -1.44 -2.41
CA GLY A 86 -8.30 -2.53 -3.30
C GLY A 86 -9.82 -2.53 -3.52
N TYR A 87 -10.61 -2.40 -2.45
CA TYR A 87 -12.06 -2.24 -2.57
C TYR A 87 -12.45 -1.02 -3.42
N MET A 88 -11.87 0.16 -3.17
CA MET A 88 -12.16 1.38 -3.93
C MET A 88 -11.89 1.20 -5.44
N ILE A 89 -10.72 0.65 -5.77
CA ILE A 89 -10.32 0.38 -7.15
C ILE A 89 -11.24 -0.66 -7.78
N CYS A 90 -11.44 -1.82 -7.15
CA CYS A 90 -12.29 -2.88 -7.67
C CYS A 90 -13.73 -2.40 -7.89
N GLN A 91 -14.31 -1.66 -6.94
CA GLN A 91 -15.67 -1.15 -7.08
C GLN A 91 -15.79 -0.20 -8.27
N THR A 92 -14.89 0.78 -8.37
CA THR A 92 -14.96 1.79 -9.43
C THR A 92 -14.66 1.21 -10.80
N TRP A 93 -13.74 0.26 -10.89
CA TRP A 93 -13.41 -0.47 -12.11
C TRP A 93 -14.55 -1.37 -12.58
N ARG A 94 -15.18 -2.15 -11.68
CA ARG A 94 -16.39 -2.94 -12.03
C ARG A 94 -17.52 -2.05 -12.56
N ASN A 95 -17.73 -0.90 -11.93
CA ASN A 95 -18.76 0.04 -12.39
C ASN A 95 -18.46 0.58 -13.79
N GLU A 96 -17.19 0.88 -14.10
CA GLU A 96 -16.77 1.35 -15.42
C GLU A 96 -16.93 0.27 -16.48
N LEU A 97 -16.42 -0.94 -16.22
CA LEU A 97 -16.57 -2.09 -17.12
C LEU A 97 -18.04 -2.40 -17.41
N ARG A 98 -18.90 -2.38 -16.39
CA ARG A 98 -20.34 -2.61 -16.56
C ARG A 98 -20.97 -1.56 -17.48
N ARG A 99 -20.61 -0.28 -17.36
CA ARG A 99 -21.12 0.78 -18.25
C ARG A 99 -20.70 0.57 -19.71
N ARG A 100 -19.55 -0.06 -19.92
CA ARG A 100 -19.00 -0.40 -21.24
C ARG A 100 -19.46 -1.77 -21.77
N GLY A 101 -20.36 -2.45 -21.06
CA GLY A 101 -20.87 -3.76 -21.48
C GLY A 101 -19.92 -4.94 -21.21
N HIS A 102 -18.90 -4.75 -20.37
CA HIS A 102 -17.99 -5.82 -19.96
C HIS A 102 -18.39 -6.43 -18.62
N ASN A 103 -18.45 -7.76 -18.58
CA ASN A 103 -18.73 -8.54 -17.37
C ASN A 103 -17.50 -9.38 -16.96
N ARG A 104 -16.39 -8.72 -16.65
CA ARG A 104 -15.18 -9.40 -16.12
C ARG A 104 -15.17 -9.34 -14.60
N ALA A 105 -14.72 -10.43 -13.98
CA ALA A 105 -14.46 -10.46 -12.54
C ALA A 105 -13.30 -9.49 -12.20
N VAL A 106 -13.48 -8.69 -11.16
CA VAL A 106 -12.44 -7.81 -10.62
C VAL A 106 -12.33 -8.07 -9.13
N THR A 107 -11.12 -8.42 -8.67
CA THR A 107 -10.86 -8.76 -7.27
C THR A 107 -9.56 -8.15 -6.76
N ALA A 108 -9.51 -7.87 -5.47
CA ALA A 108 -8.30 -7.46 -4.76
C ALA A 108 -7.76 -8.67 -3.99
N VAL A 109 -6.45 -8.87 -4.02
CA VAL A 109 -5.75 -9.94 -3.31
C VAL A 109 -4.83 -9.28 -2.29
N ILE A 110 -5.08 -9.56 -1.01
CA ILE A 110 -4.11 -9.23 0.05
C ILE A 110 -2.81 -9.94 -0.28
N THR A 111 -1.72 -9.19 -0.28
CA THR A 111 -0.43 -9.64 -0.79
C THR A 111 0.65 -9.44 0.26
N THR A 112 1.31 -10.54 0.67
CA THR A 112 2.52 -10.51 1.48
C THR A 112 3.76 -10.67 0.61
N VAL A 113 4.86 -10.08 1.06
CA VAL A 113 6.14 -10.08 0.37
C VAL A 113 7.24 -10.48 1.32
N THR A 114 7.85 -11.62 1.03
CA THR A 114 9.00 -12.12 1.77
C THR A 114 10.21 -11.20 1.53
N ILE A 115 10.94 -10.89 2.60
CA ILE A 115 12.15 -10.05 2.58
C ILE A 115 13.33 -10.75 3.27
N ASP A 116 14.52 -10.16 3.20
CA ASP A 116 15.65 -10.61 4.00
C ASP A 116 15.53 -10.09 5.45
N PRO A 117 15.50 -10.94 6.49
CA PRO A 117 15.62 -10.47 7.87
C PRO A 117 16.94 -9.76 8.15
N LYS A 118 17.96 -9.95 7.30
CA LYS A 118 19.29 -9.30 7.39
C LYS A 118 19.46 -8.16 6.40
N ASP A 119 18.38 -7.63 5.83
CA ASP A 119 18.47 -6.51 4.89
C ASP A 119 19.13 -5.29 5.57
N PRO A 120 20.14 -4.65 4.95
CA PRO A 120 20.81 -3.47 5.52
C PRO A 120 19.85 -2.31 5.85
N GLY A 121 18.69 -2.24 5.20
CA GLY A 121 17.65 -1.26 5.46
C GLY A 121 17.07 -1.31 6.88
N PHE A 122 17.21 -2.43 7.60
CA PHE A 122 16.84 -2.51 9.02
C PHE A 122 17.84 -1.79 9.94
N VAL A 123 19.12 -1.77 9.56
CA VAL A 123 20.17 -1.09 10.33
C VAL A 123 20.14 0.42 10.04
N HIS A 124 19.88 0.79 8.79
CA HIS A 124 19.82 2.17 8.33
C HIS A 124 18.48 2.48 7.65
N PRO A 125 17.40 2.68 8.43
CA PRO A 125 16.10 3.02 7.88
C PRO A 125 16.15 4.41 7.23
N THR A 126 15.76 4.49 5.97
CA THR A 126 15.82 5.73 5.18
C THR A 126 14.45 6.17 4.67
N LYS A 127 13.42 5.31 4.73
CA LYS A 127 12.14 5.57 4.08
C LYS A 127 11.22 6.38 4.99
N PRO A 128 10.92 7.64 4.66
CA PRO A 128 10.09 8.47 5.52
C PRO A 128 8.61 8.11 5.35
N ILE A 129 7.92 7.92 6.46
CA ILE A 129 6.49 7.61 6.55
C ILE A 129 5.77 8.65 7.41
N GLY A 130 4.43 8.65 7.36
CA GLY A 130 3.61 9.59 8.13
C GLY A 130 3.75 11.05 7.70
N GLY A 131 3.13 11.94 8.49
CA GLY A 131 3.18 13.39 8.32
C GLY A 131 4.45 14.03 8.90
N PHE A 132 4.57 15.35 8.73
CA PHE A 132 5.64 16.14 9.36
C PHE A 132 5.31 16.41 10.83
N MET A 133 6.34 16.36 11.67
CA MET A 133 6.31 16.69 13.08
C MET A 133 7.27 17.86 13.35
N ASP A 134 7.00 18.63 14.41
CA ASP A 134 8.00 19.51 14.99
C ASP A 134 9.09 18.69 15.72
N GLU A 135 10.22 19.34 16.00
CA GLU A 135 11.37 18.68 16.63
C GLU A 135 11.03 18.11 18.01
N GLN A 136 10.24 18.83 18.80
CA GLN A 136 9.87 18.43 20.15
C GLN A 136 9.06 17.13 20.14
N THR A 137 8.07 17.05 19.27
CA THR A 137 7.22 15.87 19.08
C THR A 137 8.04 14.70 18.54
N ALA A 138 8.87 14.93 17.52
CA ALA A 138 9.71 13.89 16.93
C ALA A 138 10.71 13.30 17.94
N ARG A 139 11.38 14.14 18.74
CA ARG A 139 12.29 13.70 19.81
C ARG A 139 11.54 13.00 20.95
N GLY A 140 10.28 13.35 21.18
CA GLY A 140 9.38 12.61 22.07
C GLY A 140 9.24 11.16 21.62
N HIS A 141 8.81 10.94 20.38
CA HIS A 141 8.67 9.61 19.80
C HIS A 141 9.99 8.83 19.68
N GLU A 142 11.11 9.51 19.40
CA GLU A 142 12.43 8.86 19.40
C GLU A 142 12.78 8.26 20.78
N ARG A 143 12.47 8.98 21.86
CA ARG A 143 12.74 8.54 23.24
C ARG A 143 11.71 7.52 23.73
N ASP A 144 10.43 7.77 23.50
CA ASP A 144 9.34 7.06 24.15
C ASP A 144 8.93 5.81 23.35
N ASP A 145 9.02 5.86 22.02
CA ASP A 145 8.59 4.79 21.11
C ASP A 145 9.75 4.18 20.30
N GLY A 146 10.98 4.67 20.47
CA GLY A 146 12.16 4.18 19.76
C GLY A 146 12.19 4.51 18.27
N TRP A 147 11.42 5.50 17.82
CA TRP A 147 11.36 5.87 16.40
C TRP A 147 12.70 6.38 15.90
N LYS A 148 13.06 5.98 14.68
CA LYS A 148 14.09 6.66 13.91
C LYS A 148 13.45 7.84 13.20
N ILE A 149 14.05 9.02 13.31
CA ILE A 149 13.54 10.26 12.72
C ILE A 149 14.58 10.87 11.77
N VAL A 150 14.09 11.56 10.75
CA VAL A 150 14.93 12.36 9.83
C VAL A 150 14.33 13.74 9.67
N GLU A 151 15.18 14.76 9.60
CA GLU A 151 14.76 16.11 9.17
C GLU A 151 14.62 16.12 7.65
N ASP A 152 13.48 16.60 7.15
CA ASP A 152 13.18 16.64 5.72
C ASP A 152 13.16 18.09 5.24
N SER A 153 14.35 18.58 4.88
CA SER A 153 14.60 19.85 4.16
C SER A 153 13.92 21.09 4.77
N GLY A 154 13.94 21.22 6.11
CA GLY A 154 13.35 22.36 6.82
C GLY A 154 11.81 22.36 6.86
N ARG A 155 11.15 21.28 6.39
CA ARG A 155 9.69 21.12 6.47
C ARG A 155 9.24 20.45 7.78
N GLY A 156 10.19 20.04 8.61
CA GLY A 156 9.98 19.32 9.87
C GLY A 156 10.64 17.94 9.87
N PHE A 157 10.26 17.13 10.86
CA PHE A 157 10.80 15.80 11.11
C PHE A 157 9.80 14.73 10.69
N ARG A 158 10.29 13.57 10.24
CA ARG A 158 9.45 12.43 9.85
C ARG A 158 10.02 11.13 10.41
N ARG A 159 9.15 10.19 10.77
CA ARG A 159 9.54 8.81 11.11
C ARG A 159 10.11 8.14 9.86
N VAL A 160 11.26 7.47 10.01
CA VAL A 160 11.82 6.60 8.98
C VAL A 160 11.72 5.14 9.40
N VAL A 161 11.47 4.29 8.42
CA VAL A 161 11.37 2.84 8.58
C VAL A 161 12.25 2.13 7.56
N ALA A 162 12.48 0.84 7.80
CA ALA A 162 13.23 0.00 6.89
C ALA A 162 12.52 -0.09 5.53
N SER A 163 13.32 -0.11 4.46
CA SER A 163 12.83 -0.30 3.09
C SER A 163 13.58 -1.43 2.39
N PRO A 164 13.37 -2.68 2.82
CA PRO A 164 14.07 -3.83 2.29
C PRO A 164 13.63 -4.16 0.86
N ARG A 165 14.52 -4.83 0.12
CA ARG A 165 14.18 -5.28 -1.23
C ARG A 165 13.24 -6.50 -1.19
N PRO A 166 12.25 -6.57 -2.10
CA PRO A 166 11.36 -7.72 -2.17
C PRO A 166 12.13 -8.97 -2.63
N LYS A 167 11.93 -10.11 -1.97
CA LYS A 167 12.45 -11.42 -2.42
C LYS A 167 11.42 -12.22 -3.19
N SER A 168 10.21 -12.36 -2.65
CA SER A 168 9.12 -13.11 -3.30
C SER A 168 7.76 -12.59 -2.90
N VAL A 169 6.81 -12.66 -3.83
CA VAL A 169 5.39 -12.39 -3.58
C VAL A 169 4.71 -13.72 -3.27
N ASN A 170 4.16 -13.87 -2.07
CA ASN A 170 3.69 -15.17 -1.59
C ASN A 170 2.40 -15.60 -2.33
N GLU A 171 1.52 -14.66 -2.68
CA GLU A 171 0.28 -14.93 -3.42
C GLU A 171 0.45 -15.00 -4.95
N MET A 172 1.69 -15.02 -5.46
CA MET A 172 1.93 -15.08 -6.92
C MET A 172 1.21 -16.26 -7.61
N PRO A 173 1.17 -17.49 -7.05
CA PRO A 173 0.41 -18.58 -7.65
C PRO A 173 -1.10 -18.29 -7.74
N THR A 174 -1.68 -17.70 -6.68
CA THR A 174 -3.09 -17.29 -6.62
C THR A 174 -3.41 -16.20 -7.63
N ILE A 175 -2.57 -15.14 -7.68
CA ILE A 175 -2.70 -14.04 -8.63
C ILE A 175 -2.65 -14.60 -10.06
N LYS A 176 -1.68 -15.48 -10.35
CA LYS A 176 -1.54 -16.12 -11.65
C LYS A 176 -2.78 -16.94 -12.02
N ALA A 177 -3.31 -17.75 -11.11
CA ALA A 177 -4.51 -18.56 -11.36
C ALA A 177 -5.73 -17.69 -11.69
N LEU A 178 -5.92 -16.58 -10.96
CA LEU A 178 -7.01 -15.62 -11.23
C LEU A 178 -6.87 -14.95 -12.60
N VAL A 179 -5.66 -14.52 -12.95
CA VAL A 179 -5.38 -13.91 -14.26
C VAL A 179 -5.57 -14.92 -15.39
N ASP A 180 -5.09 -16.15 -15.22
CA ASP A 180 -5.27 -17.24 -16.20
C ASP A 180 -6.76 -17.55 -16.42
N ALA A 181 -7.58 -17.46 -15.38
CA ALA A 181 -9.05 -17.58 -15.44
C ALA A 181 -9.77 -16.35 -16.05
N GLY A 182 -9.03 -15.30 -16.43
CA GLY A 182 -9.59 -14.09 -17.07
C GLY A 182 -10.06 -13.01 -16.10
N ALA A 183 -9.80 -13.15 -14.80
CA ALA A 183 -10.07 -12.11 -13.83
C ALA A 183 -9.08 -10.94 -13.96
N LEU A 184 -9.54 -9.75 -13.57
CA LEU A 184 -8.73 -8.56 -13.41
C LEU A 184 -8.36 -8.45 -11.93
N VAL A 185 -7.07 -8.33 -11.63
CA VAL A 185 -6.56 -8.48 -10.26
C VAL A 185 -5.92 -7.18 -9.80
N VAL A 186 -6.28 -6.73 -8.59
CA VAL A 186 -5.56 -5.70 -7.84
C VAL A 186 -4.72 -6.40 -6.77
N ALA A 187 -3.41 -6.24 -6.77
CA ALA A 187 -2.51 -6.94 -5.85
C ALA A 187 -1.24 -6.12 -5.56
N GLY A 188 -0.49 -6.52 -4.53
CA GLY A 188 0.76 -5.84 -4.13
C GLY A 188 0.53 -4.40 -3.69
N GLY A 189 -0.65 -4.09 -3.12
CA GLY A 189 -0.96 -2.75 -2.64
C GLY A 189 0.06 -2.27 -1.62
N GLY A 190 0.55 -1.05 -1.80
CA GLY A 190 1.63 -0.51 -0.96
C GLY A 190 3.00 -1.14 -1.18
N GLY A 191 3.16 -2.05 -2.15
CA GLY A 191 4.37 -2.87 -2.35
C GLY A 191 4.26 -4.27 -1.75
N GLY A 192 3.17 -4.57 -1.02
CA GLY A 192 3.01 -5.80 -0.26
C GLY A 192 3.27 -5.62 1.23
N ILE A 193 2.66 -6.49 2.05
CA ILE A 193 2.92 -6.55 3.50
C ILE A 193 4.26 -7.27 3.69
N PRO A 194 5.28 -6.65 4.28
CA PRO A 194 6.58 -7.28 4.44
C PRO A 194 6.52 -8.37 5.52
N VAL A 195 7.06 -9.54 5.17
CA VAL A 195 7.13 -10.70 6.06
C VAL A 195 8.50 -11.36 6.02
N ILE A 196 8.87 -11.99 7.14
CA ILE A 196 10.01 -12.89 7.25
C ILE A 196 9.51 -14.28 7.64
N HIS A 197 10.35 -15.29 7.45
CA HIS A 197 10.10 -16.64 7.97
C HIS A 197 11.06 -16.88 9.13
N ASP A 198 10.54 -17.41 10.24
CA ASP A 198 11.37 -17.79 11.37
C ASP A 198 12.10 -19.12 11.13
N GLU A 199 12.84 -19.59 12.14
CA GLU A 199 13.61 -20.85 12.04
C GLU A 199 12.73 -22.09 11.81
N LYS A 200 11.44 -22.03 12.15
CA LYS A 200 10.46 -23.10 11.94
C LYS A 200 9.76 -22.96 10.58
N GLY A 201 9.97 -21.84 9.89
CA GLY A 201 9.31 -21.52 8.64
C GLY A 201 7.95 -20.87 8.82
N ASP A 202 7.61 -20.39 10.02
CA ASP A 202 6.36 -19.66 10.24
C ASP A 202 6.50 -18.21 9.74
N GLU A 203 5.46 -17.69 9.08
CA GLU A 203 5.43 -16.33 8.55
C GLU A 203 5.20 -15.31 9.70
N GLN A 204 6.02 -14.27 9.73
CA GLN A 204 5.91 -13.17 10.69
C GLN A 204 5.95 -11.82 9.98
N GLY A 205 5.00 -10.94 10.31
CA GLY A 205 4.99 -9.55 9.87
C GLY A 205 6.12 -8.74 10.49
N VAL A 206 6.65 -7.78 9.73
CA VAL A 206 7.70 -6.88 10.21
C VAL A 206 7.37 -5.41 9.92
N GLU A 207 7.86 -4.49 10.75
CA GLU A 207 7.70 -3.06 10.52
C GLU A 207 8.66 -2.57 9.42
N ALA A 208 8.22 -2.64 8.17
CA ALA A 208 8.94 -2.15 7.02
C ALA A 208 7.99 -1.65 5.92
N VAL A 209 8.55 -0.99 4.90
CA VAL A 209 7.84 -0.70 3.65
C VAL A 209 8.65 -1.29 2.52
N ILE A 210 8.07 -2.17 1.71
CA ILE A 210 8.78 -2.78 0.58
C ILE A 210 9.33 -1.71 -0.38
N ASP A 211 10.60 -1.83 -0.74
CA ASP A 211 11.22 -1.00 -1.78
C ASP A 211 10.63 -1.35 -3.17
N LYS A 212 10.29 -0.33 -3.96
CA LYS A 212 9.49 -0.46 -5.19
C LYS A 212 10.28 -0.14 -6.44
#